data_AF-A0A946MDS9-F1
#
_entry.id   AF-A0A946MDS9-F1
#
_cell.length_a   1.000
_cell.length_b   1.000
_cell.length_c   1.000
_cell.angle_alpha   90.00
_cell.angle_beta   90.00
_cell.angle_gamma   90.00
#
_symmetry.space_group_name_H-M   'P 1'
#
loop_
_entity.id
_entity.type
_entity.pdbx_description
1 polymer ?
#
loop_
_entity_poly.entity_id
_entity_poly.type
_entity_poly.pdbx_seq_one_letter_code
_entity_poly.pdbx_strand_id
1 'polypeptide(L)'
;MNYKTIMIGTVLPSAIWLLAGLMIVGIVALPSPVTNSESESKLDPLVPVQAATKFESTMTVQADGVVVPFREIQLAAQVAGRIDHKSENCRAGRQVKQGDELFRIDQRDYLLAQQQL
;
A
#
# COMPACT_ATOMS: atom_id res chain seq x y z
N MET A 1 -68.70 22.14 71.68
CA MET A 1 -67.48 21.48 71.17
C MET A 1 -67.22 22.06 69.78
N ASN A 2 -66.31 23.02 69.68
CA ASN A 2 -66.23 23.95 68.55
C ASN A 2 -65.22 23.47 67.50
N TYR A 3 -65.67 22.65 66.55
CA TYR A 3 -64.84 22.10 65.45
C TYR A 3 -64.18 23.19 64.58
N LYS A 4 -64.77 24.38 64.52
CA LYS A 4 -64.33 25.49 63.67
C LYS A 4 -63.00 26.12 64.12
N THR A 5 -62.69 26.14 65.42
CA THR A 5 -61.44 26.73 65.94
C THR A 5 -60.26 25.75 65.86
N ILE A 6 -60.51 24.46 66.03
CA ILE A 6 -59.50 23.41 65.87
C ILE A 6 -59.12 23.24 64.40
N MET A 7 -60.10 23.31 63.49
CA MET A 7 -59.86 23.20 62.04
C MET A 7 -59.05 24.39 61.49
N ILE A 8 -59.26 25.60 62.00
CA ILE A 8 -58.45 26.78 61.63
C ILE A 8 -57.03 26.68 62.19
N GLY A 9 -56.86 26.17 63.42
CA GLY A 9 -55.56 26.05 64.08
C GLY A 9 -54.58 25.09 63.41
N THR A 10 -55.06 24.02 62.76
CA THR A 10 -54.20 23.05 62.05
C THR A 10 -54.11 23.26 60.54
N VAL A 11 -55.14 23.84 59.90
CA VAL A 11 -55.12 24.08 58.44
C VAL A 11 -54.24 25.29 58.07
N LEU A 12 -54.18 26.31 58.92
CA LEU A 12 -53.35 27.48 58.65
C LEU A 12 -51.83 27.17 58.63
N PRO A 13 -51.25 26.46 59.63
CA PRO A 13 -49.82 26.12 59.60
C PRO A 13 -49.46 25.11 58.50
N SER A 14 -50.36 24.17 58.17
CA SER A 14 -50.12 23.21 57.08
C SER A 14 -50.14 23.88 55.70
N ALA A 15 -51.02 24.87 55.48
CA ALA A 15 -51.04 25.67 54.27
C ALA A 15 -49.75 26.49 54.09
N ILE A 16 -49.23 27.08 55.18
CA ILE A 16 -47.98 27.84 55.16
C ILE A 16 -46.79 26.91 54.83
N TRP A 17 -46.76 25.71 55.42
CA TRP A 17 -45.73 24.71 55.14
C TRP A 17 -45.75 24.23 53.69
N LEU A 18 -46.95 24.02 53.13
CA LEU A 18 -47.14 23.67 51.73
C LEU A 18 -46.64 24.77 50.79
N LEU A 19 -46.97 26.03 51.10
CA LEU A 19 -46.55 27.16 50.29
C LEU A 19 -45.02 27.35 50.32
N ALA A 20 -44.41 27.20 51.50
CA ALA A 20 -42.96 27.27 51.66
C ALA A 20 -42.23 26.14 50.91
N GLY A 21 -42.75 24.92 50.99
CA GLY A 21 -42.21 23.78 50.25
C GLY A 21 -42.28 23.98 48.74
N LEU A 22 -43.41 24.50 48.23
CA LEU A 22 -43.57 24.78 46.81
C LEU A 22 -42.62 25.88 46.31
N MET A 23 -42.37 26.89 47.15
CA MET A 23 -41.46 28.00 46.83
C MET A 23 -39.99 27.55 46.74
N ILE A 24 -39.56 26.65 47.63
CA ILE A 24 -38.20 26.08 47.61
C ILE A 24 -37.99 25.19 46.37
N VAL A 25 -38.97 24.35 46.03
CA VAL A 25 -38.89 23.51 44.81
C VAL A 25 -38.83 24.39 43.55
N GLY A 26 -39.59 25.48 43.51
CA GLY A 26 -39.51 26.46 42.43
C GLY A 26 -38.12 27.04 42.26
N ILE A 27 -37.44 27.41 43.36
CA ILE A 27 -36.08 27.99 43.34
C ILE A 27 -35.03 26.98 42.87
N VAL A 28 -35.11 25.73 43.32
CA VAL A 28 -34.12 24.69 42.97
C VAL A 28 -34.31 24.17 41.54
N ALA A 29 -35.54 24.22 41.02
CA ALA A 29 -35.84 23.84 39.64
C ALA A 29 -35.42 24.89 38.61
N LEU A 30 -35.02 26.10 39.03
CA LEU A 30 -34.40 27.04 38.09
C LEU A 30 -33.04 26.48 37.68
N PRO A 31 -32.80 26.32 36.37
CA PRO A 31 -31.50 25.86 35.88
C PRO A 31 -30.44 26.88 36.30
N SER A 32 -29.45 26.42 37.06
CA SER A 32 -28.27 27.22 37.39
C SER A 32 -27.68 27.77 36.09
N PRO A 33 -27.41 29.08 35.98
CA PRO A 33 -26.68 29.58 34.82
C PRO A 33 -25.31 28.90 34.84
N VAL A 34 -25.08 28.02 33.86
CA VAL A 34 -23.78 27.43 33.60
C VAL A 34 -22.83 28.59 33.38
N THR A 35 -22.09 28.94 34.43
CA THR A 35 -20.94 29.82 34.34
C THR A 35 -19.92 29.00 33.54
N ASN A 36 -19.89 29.21 32.24
CA ASN A 36 -18.74 28.82 31.44
C ASN A 36 -17.57 29.57 32.07
N SER A 37 -16.79 28.90 32.91
CA SER A 37 -15.42 29.34 33.15
C SER A 37 -14.82 29.42 31.76
N GLU A 38 -14.65 30.65 31.26
CA GLU A 38 -13.68 30.94 30.22
C GLU A 38 -12.33 30.49 30.80
N SER A 39 -12.03 29.20 30.61
CA SER A 39 -10.66 28.73 30.59
C SER A 39 -9.97 29.68 29.64
N GLU A 40 -9.07 30.52 30.15
CA GLU A 40 -8.18 31.34 29.35
C GLU A 40 -7.75 30.48 28.16
N SER A 41 -8.27 30.84 26.99
CA SER A 41 -7.92 30.16 25.76
C SER A 41 -6.45 30.48 25.57
N LYS A 42 -5.60 29.55 26.00
CA LYS A 42 -4.22 29.51 25.59
C LYS A 42 -4.31 29.47 24.06
N LEU A 43 -4.00 30.59 23.43
CA LEU A 43 -3.99 30.71 21.98
C LEU A 43 -2.89 29.78 21.50
N ASP A 44 -3.27 28.57 21.11
CA ASP A 44 -2.35 27.64 20.48
C ASP A 44 -1.76 28.34 19.25
N PRO A 45 -0.43 28.27 19.07
CA PRO A 45 0.22 28.98 17.98
C PRO A 45 -0.35 28.49 16.65
N LEU A 46 -0.88 29.43 15.87
CA LEU A 46 -1.43 29.15 14.55
C LEU A 46 -0.29 28.76 13.60
N VAL A 47 -0.24 27.48 13.22
CA VAL A 47 0.75 26.96 12.29
C VAL A 47 0.10 26.55 10.97
N PRO A 48 0.76 26.81 9.83
CA PRO A 48 0.29 26.27 8.56
C PRO A 48 0.48 24.75 8.54
N VAL A 49 -0.58 24.03 8.19
CA VAL A 49 -0.57 22.58 7.99
C VAL A 49 -1.00 22.25 6.58
N GLN A 50 -0.46 21.15 6.04
CA GLN A 50 -0.89 20.59 4.76
C GLN A 50 -1.31 19.14 4.96
N ALA A 51 -2.51 18.79 4.50
CA ALA A 51 -2.99 17.42 4.54
C ALA A 51 -2.22 16.59 3.50
N ALA A 52 -1.66 15.46 3.93
CA ALA A 52 -1.03 14.52 3.02
C ALA A 52 -2.09 13.88 2.12
N THR A 53 -1.91 13.99 0.80
CA THR A 53 -2.73 13.32 -0.19
C THR A 53 -1.98 12.12 -0.75
N LYS A 54 -2.70 11.04 -1.07
CA LYS A 54 -2.10 9.86 -1.69
C LYS A 54 -1.50 10.22 -3.05
N PHE A 55 -0.29 9.77 -3.29
CA PHE A 55 0.36 9.86 -4.59
C PHE A 55 -0.13 8.70 -5.48
N GLU A 56 -0.90 9.01 -6.53
CA GLU A 56 -1.55 8.02 -7.42
C GLU A 56 -0.84 7.93 -8.79
N SER A 57 0.37 8.47 -8.92
CA SER A 57 1.10 8.47 -10.19
C SER A 57 2.19 7.38 -10.21
N THR A 58 2.61 7.02 -11.42
CA THR A 58 3.69 6.06 -11.63
C THR A 58 5.05 6.73 -11.43
N MET A 59 5.90 6.13 -10.60
CA MET A 59 7.30 6.53 -10.48
C MET A 59 8.14 5.79 -11.53
N THR A 60 8.64 6.50 -12.53
CA THR A 60 9.57 5.93 -13.52
C THR A 60 11.00 6.08 -13.01
N VAL A 61 11.70 4.95 -12.85
CA VAL A 61 13.14 4.92 -12.54
C VAL A 61 13.89 4.59 -13.82
N GLN A 62 14.83 5.45 -14.20
CA GLN A 62 15.76 5.18 -15.29
C GLN A 62 17.03 4.56 -14.71
N ALA A 63 17.48 3.48 -15.32
CA ALA A 63 18.70 2.79 -14.95
C ALA A 63 19.48 2.42 -16.21
N ASP A 64 20.78 2.64 -16.18
CA ASP A 64 21.69 2.31 -17.27
C ASP A 64 22.27 0.90 -17.09
N GLY A 65 22.64 0.27 -18.20
CA GLY A 65 23.24 -1.05 -18.21
C GLY A 65 23.89 -1.38 -19.54
N VAL A 66 24.66 -2.46 -19.57
CA VAL A 66 25.28 -2.98 -20.80
C VAL A 66 24.50 -4.19 -21.27
N VAL A 67 24.21 -4.25 -22.58
CA VAL A 67 23.55 -5.41 -23.18
C VAL A 67 24.56 -6.54 -23.41
N VAL A 68 24.17 -7.76 -23.06
CA VAL A 68 24.94 -8.98 -23.32
C VAL A 68 24.14 -9.94 -24.20
N PRO A 69 24.80 -10.78 -25.02
CA PRO A 69 24.11 -11.79 -25.79
C PRO A 69 23.33 -12.76 -24.88
N PHE A 70 22.10 -13.10 -25.28
CA PHE A 70 21.32 -14.11 -24.55
C PHE A 70 21.97 -15.51 -24.63
N ARG A 71 22.64 -15.80 -25.74
CA ARG A 71 23.37 -17.06 -25.96
C ARG A 71 24.60 -16.82 -26.81
N GLU A 72 25.73 -17.33 -26.36
CA GLU A 72 26.97 -17.40 -27.11
C GLU A 72 27.39 -18.87 -27.25
N ILE A 73 27.82 -19.28 -28.44
CA ILE A 73 28.21 -20.66 -28.73
C ILE A 73 29.57 -20.62 -29.39
N GLN A 74 30.54 -21.31 -28.79
CA GLN A 74 31.81 -21.62 -29.43
C GLN A 74 31.69 -23.02 -30.05
N LEU A 75 31.91 -23.10 -31.36
CA LEU A 75 31.85 -24.36 -32.10
C LEU A 75 33.25 -24.93 -32.30
N ALA A 76 33.42 -26.19 -31.93
CA ALA A 76 34.63 -26.96 -32.19
C ALA A 76 34.30 -28.18 -33.06
N ALA A 77 35.28 -28.63 -33.84
CA ALA A 77 35.16 -29.86 -34.60
C ALA A 77 35.18 -31.06 -33.65
N GLN A 78 34.24 -32.00 -33.81
CA GLN A 78 34.18 -33.22 -33.00
C GLN A 78 35.19 -34.28 -33.45
N VAL A 79 35.60 -34.21 -34.72
CA VAL A 79 36.57 -35.12 -35.33
C VAL A 79 37.67 -34.32 -36.01
N ALA A 80 38.87 -34.87 -36.03
CA ALA A 80 39.97 -34.31 -36.80
C ALA A 80 39.77 -34.59 -38.29
N GLY A 81 40.15 -33.64 -39.14
CA GLY A 81 40.12 -33.81 -40.58
C GLY A 81 40.26 -32.49 -41.32
N ARG A 82 40.35 -32.58 -42.65
CA ARG A 82 40.41 -31.41 -43.53
C ARG A 82 39.01 -30.88 -43.79
N ILE A 83 38.87 -29.56 -43.89
CA ILE A 83 37.60 -28.94 -44.29
C ILE A 83 37.46 -29.10 -45.80
N ASP A 84 36.40 -29.79 -46.23
CA ASP A 84 36.05 -30.00 -47.64
C ASP A 84 35.11 -28.91 -48.15
N HIS A 85 34.13 -28.52 -47.32
CA HIS A 85 33.13 -27.50 -47.66
C HIS A 85 32.86 -26.56 -46.49
N LYS A 86 32.61 -25.28 -46.82
CA LYS A 86 32.14 -24.25 -45.89
C LYS A 86 30.88 -23.62 -46.45
N SER A 87 29.81 -23.63 -45.66
CA SER A 87 28.53 -23.04 -46.02
C SER A 87 28.61 -21.52 -46.18
N GLU A 88 27.91 -20.98 -47.17
CA GLU A 88 27.81 -19.53 -47.41
C GLU A 88 27.11 -18.79 -46.26
N ASN A 89 26.23 -19.46 -45.52
CA ASN A 89 25.57 -18.91 -44.34
C ASN A 89 26.51 -18.84 -43.13
N CYS A 90 27.62 -19.59 -43.12
CA CYS A 90 28.63 -19.52 -42.06
C CYS A 90 29.60 -18.36 -42.29
N ARG A 91 29.07 -17.13 -42.28
CA ARG A 91 29.82 -15.89 -42.45
C ARG A 91 29.35 -14.85 -41.44
N ALA A 92 30.26 -13.95 -41.07
CA ALA A 92 29.94 -12.86 -40.14
C ALA A 92 28.73 -12.06 -40.63
N GLY A 93 27.79 -11.77 -39.73
CA GLY A 93 26.56 -11.05 -40.03
C GLY A 93 25.44 -11.89 -40.67
N ARG A 94 25.65 -13.18 -40.92
CA ARG A 94 24.60 -14.10 -41.39
C ARG A 94 23.97 -14.83 -40.21
N GLN A 95 22.69 -15.18 -40.37
CA GLN A 95 21.97 -16.03 -39.42
C GLN A 95 22.05 -17.48 -39.85
N VAL A 96 22.15 -18.38 -38.86
CA VAL A 96 22.14 -19.83 -39.03
C VAL A 96 21.11 -20.42 -38.07
N LYS A 97 20.45 -21.49 -38.50
CA LYS A 97 19.47 -22.23 -37.69
C LYS A 97 20.12 -23.47 -37.08
N GLN A 98 19.49 -23.99 -36.05
CA GLN A 98 19.88 -25.28 -35.48
C GLN A 98 19.76 -26.36 -36.56
N GLY A 99 20.83 -27.14 -36.73
CA GLY A 99 20.90 -28.20 -37.73
C GLY A 99 21.43 -27.76 -39.09
N ASP A 100 21.67 -26.47 -39.32
CA ASP A 100 22.29 -26.01 -40.56
C ASP A 100 23.73 -26.53 -40.67
N GLU A 101 24.09 -27.04 -41.85
CA GLU A 101 25.48 -27.40 -42.15
C GLU A 101 26.33 -26.12 -42.20
N LEU A 102 27.34 -26.06 -41.34
CA LEU A 102 28.30 -24.94 -41.30
C LEU A 102 29.59 -25.30 -42.03
N PHE A 103 30.12 -26.49 -41.74
CA PHE A 103 31.34 -27.04 -42.31
C PHE A 103 31.15 -28.53 -42.59
N ARG A 104 31.78 -29.02 -43.65
CA ARG A 104 31.93 -30.45 -43.93
C ARG A 104 33.38 -30.84 -43.79
N ILE A 105 33.65 -31.83 -42.96
CA ILE A 105 34.97 -32.44 -42.83
C ILE A 105 35.07 -33.58 -43.83
N ASP A 106 36.22 -33.71 -44.48
CA ASP A 106 36.53 -34.78 -45.44
C ASP A 106 36.28 -36.16 -44.80
N GLN A 107 35.41 -36.94 -45.42
CA GLN A 107 34.94 -38.22 -44.88
C GLN A 107 35.80 -39.40 -45.32
N ARG A 108 36.78 -39.24 -46.22
CA ARG A 108 37.54 -40.36 -46.79
C ARG A 108 38.18 -41.23 -45.71
N ASP A 109 38.89 -40.59 -44.78
CA ASP A 109 39.58 -41.30 -43.69
C ASP A 109 38.56 -41.99 -42.75
N TYR A 110 37.43 -41.33 -42.48
CA TYR A 110 36.35 -41.87 -41.65
C TYR A 110 35.71 -43.12 -42.29
N LEU A 111 35.39 -43.04 -43.59
CA LEU A 111 34.75 -44.13 -44.33
C LEU A 111 35.69 -45.34 -44.47
N LEU A 112 36.99 -45.10 -44.70
CA LEU A 112 37.99 -46.17 -44.75
C LEU A 112 38.12 -46.88 -43.40
N ALA A 113 38.15 -46.12 -42.30
CA ALA A 113 38.20 -46.71 -40.95
C ALA A 113 36.94 -47.51 -40.61
N GLN A 114 35.77 -47.05 -41.05
CA GLN A 114 34.50 -47.73 -40.83
C GLN A 114 34.42 -49.09 -41.54
N GLN A 115 35.02 -49.23 -42.73
CA GLN A 115 34.99 -50.49 -43.50
C GLN A 115 35.88 -51.60 -42.93
N GLN A 116 36.81 -51.25 -42.03
CA GLN A 116 37.73 -52.20 -41.39
C GLN A 116 37.13 -52.84 -40.12
N LEU A 117 35.94 -52.42 -39.72
CA LEU A 117 35.15 -52.94 -38.60
C LEU A 117 34.02 -53.85 -39.11
#